data_AF-A0A2S9FXI6-F1
#
_entry.id   AF-A0A2S9FXI6-F1
#
_cell.length_a   1.000
_cell.length_b   1.000
_cell.length_c   1.000
_cell.angle_alpha   90.00
_cell.angle_beta   90.00
_cell.angle_gamma   90.00
#
_symmetry.space_group_name_H-M   'P 1'
#
loop_
_entity.id
_entity.type
_entity.pdbx_description
1 polymer ?
#
loop_
_entity_poly.entity_id
_entity_poly.type
_entity_poly.pdbx_seq_one_letter_code
_entity_poly.pdbx_strand_id
1 'polypeptide(L)'
;EIVAQTPAPDGVQVFVTGGAPLVADQHSAGDKSVFRVTMITIGVIAIMLLIVFRSVATMILILLMVFIELGAARGIVAFLANYEI
;
A
#
# COMPACT_ATOMS: atom_id res chain seq x y z
N GLU A 1 3.34 -20.37 2.18
CA GLU A 1 3.97 -21.46 1.40
C GLU A 1 4.48 -22.59 2.32
N ILE A 2 3.57 -23.29 3.06
CA ILE A 2 3.96 -24.36 4.03
C ILE A 2 3.02 -25.59 3.94
N VAL A 3 2.44 -25.92 2.78
CA VAL A 3 1.55 -27.11 2.66
C VAL A 3 1.76 -27.96 1.40
N ALA A 4 2.88 -27.80 0.72
CA ALA A 4 3.15 -28.49 -0.56
C ALA A 4 3.67 -29.94 -0.44
N GLN A 5 3.46 -30.65 0.67
CA GLN A 5 4.06 -31.99 0.88
C GLN A 5 3.14 -33.10 1.41
N THR A 6 1.80 -32.94 1.36
CA THR A 6 0.90 -34.07 1.67
C THR A 6 -0.06 -34.30 0.51
N PRO A 7 -0.06 -35.49 -0.14
CA PRO A 7 -0.96 -35.77 -1.24
C PRO A 7 -2.39 -35.92 -0.71
N ALA A 8 -3.31 -35.09 -1.20
CA ALA A 8 -4.74 -35.23 -0.94
C ALA A 8 -5.30 -36.40 -1.77
N PRO A 9 -6.13 -37.31 -1.19
CA PRO A 9 -6.71 -38.43 -1.92
C PRO A 9 -7.74 -38.00 -2.97
N ASP A 10 -7.90 -38.83 -4.00
CA ASP A 10 -8.76 -38.61 -5.16
C ASP A 10 -10.22 -38.30 -4.80
N GLY A 11 -10.78 -37.29 -5.47
CA GLY A 11 -12.22 -37.03 -5.54
C GLY A 11 -12.78 -35.96 -4.60
N VAL A 12 -11.96 -35.35 -3.74
CA VAL A 12 -12.44 -34.29 -2.82
C VAL A 12 -11.94 -32.93 -3.27
N GLN A 13 -12.86 -32.10 -3.77
CA GLN A 13 -12.60 -30.67 -3.98
C GLN A 13 -12.51 -29.99 -2.62
N VAL A 14 -11.30 -29.86 -2.08
CA VAL A 14 -11.05 -29.18 -0.82
C VAL A 14 -11.10 -27.67 -1.06
N PHE A 15 -12.28 -27.08 -0.91
CA PHE A 15 -12.41 -25.63 -0.76
C PHE A 15 -11.93 -25.25 0.63
N VAL A 16 -10.86 -24.46 0.71
CA VAL A 16 -10.44 -23.79 1.95
C VAL A 16 -11.49 -22.74 2.32
N THR A 17 -12.52 -23.15 3.07
CA THR A 17 -13.45 -22.24 3.74
C THR A 17 -12.92 -21.89 5.13
N GLY A 18 -12.90 -20.58 5.42
CA GLY A 18 -12.30 -19.97 6.61
C GLY A 18 -11.60 -18.68 6.18
N GLY A 19 -11.58 -17.61 6.99
CA GLY A 19 -11.11 -16.27 6.59
C GLY A 19 -9.64 -16.14 6.12
N ALA A 20 -8.89 -17.23 6.08
CA ALA A 20 -7.46 -17.26 5.79
C ALA A 20 -7.07 -17.03 4.29
N PRO A 21 -7.77 -17.55 3.26
CA PRO A 21 -7.42 -17.28 1.87
C PRO A 21 -7.84 -15.87 1.43
N LEU A 22 -8.93 -15.36 2.00
CA LEU A 22 -9.44 -14.00 1.75
C LEU A 22 -8.49 -12.92 2.26
N VAL A 23 -7.79 -13.14 3.38
CA VAL A 23 -6.77 -12.20 3.89
C VAL A 23 -5.50 -12.25 3.05
N ALA A 24 -5.11 -13.42 2.54
CA ALA A 24 -3.97 -13.56 1.64
C ALA A 24 -4.21 -12.86 0.28
N ASP A 25 -5.41 -13.00 -0.30
CA ASP A 25 -5.78 -12.26 -1.51
C ASP A 25 -5.99 -10.76 -1.26
N GLN A 26 -6.55 -10.37 -0.11
CA GLN A 26 -6.70 -8.96 0.25
C GLN A 26 -5.38 -8.26 0.55
N HIS A 27 -4.37 -8.95 1.08
CA HIS A 27 -3.06 -8.36 1.29
C HIS A 27 -2.37 -8.06 -0.06
N SER A 28 -2.44 -9.02 -1.00
CA SER A 28 -1.90 -8.86 -2.37
C SER A 28 -2.69 -7.82 -3.20
N ALA A 29 -4.02 -7.85 -3.13
CA ALA A 29 -4.89 -6.87 -3.81
C ALA A 29 -4.84 -5.49 -3.15
N GLY A 30 -4.70 -5.45 -1.82
CA GLY A 30 -4.63 -4.25 -0.99
C GLY A 30 -3.36 -3.47 -1.24
N ASP A 31 -2.18 -4.10 -1.16
CA ASP A 31 -0.91 -3.43 -1.42
C ASP A 31 -0.84 -2.87 -2.85
N LYS A 32 -1.32 -3.64 -3.83
CA LYS A 32 -1.34 -3.21 -5.22
C LYS A 32 -2.31 -2.05 -5.46
N SER A 33 -3.44 -2.04 -4.75
CA SER A 33 -4.43 -0.95 -4.85
C SER A 33 -3.96 0.31 -4.15
N VAL A 34 -3.39 0.19 -2.94
CA VAL A 34 -2.85 1.33 -2.17
C VAL A 34 -1.71 1.99 -2.92
N PHE A 35 -0.80 1.21 -3.53
CA PHE A 35 0.27 1.78 -4.34
C PHE A 35 -0.26 2.53 -5.57
N ARG A 36 -1.23 1.94 -6.28
CA ARG A 36 -1.84 2.57 -7.46
C ARG A 36 -2.56 3.88 -7.10
N VAL A 37 -3.33 3.89 -6.02
CA VAL A 37 -4.02 5.10 -5.54
C VAL A 37 -3.01 6.17 -5.11
N THR A 38 -1.94 5.77 -4.42
CA THR A 38 -0.87 6.72 -4.00
C THR A 38 -0.23 7.41 -5.20
N MET A 39 0.12 6.65 -6.25
CA MET A 39 0.67 7.21 -7.50
C MET A 39 -0.30 8.18 -8.18
N ILE A 40 -1.59 7.82 -8.26
CA ILE A 40 -2.62 8.70 -8.85
C ILE A 40 -2.73 10.00 -8.06
N THR A 41 -2.85 9.93 -6.73
CA THR A 41 -2.97 11.12 -5.88
C THR A 41 -1.75 12.03 -5.99
N ILE A 42 -0.53 11.48 -5.99
CA ILE A 42 0.71 12.26 -6.20
C ILE A 42 0.68 12.96 -7.56
N GLY A 43 0.25 12.26 -8.62
CA GLY A 43 0.10 12.84 -9.95
C GLY A 43 -0.92 13.99 -9.98
N VAL A 44 -2.07 13.81 -9.34
CA VAL A 44 -3.11 14.86 -9.23
C VAL A 44 -2.59 16.08 -8.47
N ILE A 45 -1.90 15.89 -7.33
CA ILE A 45 -1.28 16.98 -6.56
C ILE A 45 -0.24 17.71 -7.41
N ALA A 46 0.65 16.97 -8.09
CA ALA A 46 1.67 17.57 -8.94
C ALA A 46 1.05 18.43 -10.06
N ILE A 47 0.01 17.94 -10.75
CA ILE A 47 -0.71 18.68 -11.79
C ILE A 47 -1.39 19.92 -11.19
N MET A 48 -2.06 19.77 -10.03
CA MET A 48 -2.74 20.89 -9.37
C MET A 48 -1.76 21.98 -8.96
N LEU A 49 -0.62 21.61 -8.37
CA LEU A 49 0.44 22.55 -7.99
C LEU A 49 1.08 23.22 -9.22
N LEU A 50 1.31 22.48 -10.31
CA LEU A 50 1.86 23.03 -11.55
C LEU A 50 0.91 24.07 -12.16
N ILE A 51 -0.40 23.81 -12.16
CA ILE A 51 -1.39 24.78 -12.66
C ILE A 51 -1.47 26.02 -11.77
N VAL A 52 -1.49 25.84 -10.44
CA VAL A 52 -1.63 26.94 -9.47
C VAL A 52 -0.40 27.84 -9.44
N PHE A 53 0.79 27.25 -9.37
CA PHE A 53 2.03 28.02 -9.20
C PHE A 53 2.72 28.35 -10.52
N ARG A 54 2.33 27.73 -11.65
CA ARG A 54 2.98 27.82 -12.98
C ARG A 54 4.51 27.68 -12.96
N SER A 55 5.07 27.17 -11.87
CA SER A 55 6.49 27.10 -11.59
C SER A 55 6.84 25.68 -11.17
N VAL A 56 7.72 25.05 -11.94
CA VAL A 56 8.20 23.69 -11.66
C VAL A 56 9.04 23.66 -10.38
N ALA A 57 9.75 24.75 -10.08
CA ALA A 57 10.59 24.85 -8.88
C ALA A 57 9.74 24.79 -7.60
N THR A 58 8.66 25.58 -7.51
CA THR A 58 7.79 25.57 -6.33
C THR A 58 7.05 24.25 -6.19
N MET A 59 6.61 23.65 -7.30
CA MET A 59 6.01 22.32 -7.32
C MET A 59 6.95 21.26 -6.73
N ILE A 60 8.21 21.22 -7.18
CA ILE A 60 9.20 20.25 -6.67
C ILE A 60 9.44 20.47 -5.18
N LEU A 61 9.59 21.72 -4.73
CA LEU A 61 9.81 22.03 -3.31
C LEU A 61 8.65 21.54 -2.43
N ILE A 62 7.41 21.82 -2.84
CA ILE A 62 6.21 21.39 -2.09
C ILE A 62 6.08 19.87 -2.11
N LEU A 63 6.29 19.22 -3.26
CA LEU A 63 6.26 17.76 -3.33
C LEU A 63 7.29 17.13 -2.39
N LEU A 64 8.51 17.67 -2.35
CA LEU A 64 9.56 17.19 -1.46
C LEU A 64 9.15 17.32 0.01
N MET A 65 8.56 18.44 0.39
CA MET A 65 8.01 18.66 1.72
C MET A 65 6.95 17.61 2.07
N VAL A 66 5.99 17.39 1.18
CA VAL A 66 4.92 16.38 1.36
C VAL A 66 5.50 14.97 1.51
N PHE A 67 6.52 14.61 0.73
CA PHE A 67 7.19 13.30 0.89
C PHE A 67 7.87 13.14 2.24
N ILE A 68 8.52 14.19 2.74
CA ILE A 68 9.13 14.19 4.08
C ILE A 68 8.05 14.03 5.15
N GLU A 69 6.95 14.77 5.07
CA GLU A 69 5.82 14.69 6.00
C GLU A 69 5.20 13.28 6.03
N LEU A 70 4.92 12.70 4.86
CA LEU A 70 4.40 11.34 4.72
C LEU A 70 5.38 10.29 5.25
N GLY A 71 6.68 10.45 4.97
CA GLY A 71 7.73 9.58 5.47
C GLY A 71 7.83 9.63 6.99
N ALA A 72 7.82 10.83 7.57
CA ALA A 72 7.84 11.04 9.01
C ALA A 72 6.57 10.47 9.67
N ALA A 73 5.39 10.73 9.10
CA ALA A 73 4.12 10.21 9.61
C ALA A 73 4.11 8.67 9.62
N ARG A 74 4.52 8.03 8.51
CA ARG A 74 4.64 6.56 8.44
C ARG A 74 5.68 6.03 9.42
N GLY A 75 6.82 6.71 9.57
CA GLY A 75 7.87 6.34 10.52
C GLY A 75 7.41 6.40 11.97
N ILE A 76 6.70 7.46 12.35
CA ILE A 76 6.14 7.63 13.70
C ILE A 76 5.06 6.59 13.96
N VAL A 77 4.14 6.36 13.02
CA VAL A 77 3.08 5.35 13.17
C VAL A 77 3.68 3.95 13.28
N ALA A 78 4.70 3.62 12.46
CA ALA A 78 5.39 2.34 12.53
C ALA A 78 6.16 2.17 13.85
N PHE A 79 6.78 3.24 14.35
CA PHE A 79 7.43 3.24 15.66
C PHE A 79 6.39 2.96 16.75
N LEU A 80 5.31 3.74 16.84
CA LEU A 80 4.26 3.55 17.85
C LEU A 80 3.62 2.16 17.77
N ALA A 81 3.34 1.66 16.57
CA ALA A 81 2.79 0.32 16.36
C ALA A 81 3.76 -0.80 16.81
N ASN A 82 5.07 -0.59 16.67
CA ASN A 82 6.08 -1.56 17.13
C ASN A 82 6.17 -1.61 18.67
N TYR A 83 5.93 -0.49 19.35
CA TYR A 83 5.89 -0.41 20.82
C TYR A 83 4.53 -0.80 21.42
N GLU A 84 3.60 -1.32 20.62
CA GLU A 84 2.32 -1.91 21.04
C GLU A 84 1.46 -0.96 21.93
N ILE A 85 1.41 0.33 21.56
CA ILE A 85 0.44 1.32 22.08
C ILE A 85 -0.72 1.47 21.09
#